data_AF-A0A183KZT4-F1
#
_entry.id   AF-A0A183KZT4-F1
#
_cell.length_a   1.000
_cell.length_b   1.000
_cell.length_c   1.000
_cell.angle_alpha   90.00
_cell.angle_beta   90.00
_cell.angle_gamma   90.00
#
_symmetry.space_group_name_H-M   'P 1'
#
loop_
_entity.id
_entity.type
_entity.pdbx_description
1 polymer ?
#
loop_
_entity_poly.entity_id
_entity_poly.type
_entity_poly.pdbx_seq_one_letter_code
_entity_poly.pdbx_strand_id
1 'polypeptide(L)'
;MLRSSFLCNSKKWNLLQRLVHSEAITYTEHGDPEQVLRFSSTPVHPFANDEVLVKVYAAPINPSDINTIQGTYPIKPKLPAVAGNEGAGKVSMIITL
;
A
#
# COMPACT_ATOMS: atom_id res chain seq x y z
N MET A 1 8.21 -21.31 -20.24
CA MET A 1 9.04 -20.10 -20.36
C MET A 1 9.15 -19.48 -18.97
N LEU A 2 10.01 -20.04 -18.10
CA LEU A 2 10.14 -19.65 -16.69
C LEU A 2 11.63 -19.43 -16.42
N ARG A 3 12.06 -18.17 -16.44
CA ARG A 3 13.38 -17.76 -15.93
C ARG A 3 13.29 -16.33 -15.40
N SER A 4 12.92 -16.22 -14.13
CA SER A 4 13.36 -15.12 -13.28
C SER A 4 13.15 -15.46 -11.79
N SER A 5 13.59 -16.63 -11.36
CA SER A 5 14.06 -16.77 -9.99
C SER A 5 15.41 -16.06 -9.94
N PHE A 6 15.56 -14.92 -9.26
CA PHE A 6 16.82 -14.52 -8.62
C PHE A 6 16.63 -13.27 -7.73
N LEU A 7 17.07 -13.44 -6.47
CA LEU A 7 17.35 -12.44 -5.41
C LEU A 7 16.19 -12.03 -4.49
N CYS A 8 15.60 -13.00 -3.77
CA CYS A 8 14.64 -12.71 -2.71
C CYS A 8 15.11 -13.02 -1.28
N ASN A 9 16.42 -13.08 -1.01
CA ASN A 9 16.91 -13.26 0.37
C ASN A 9 18.34 -12.73 0.63
N SER A 10 18.68 -11.56 0.10
CA SER A 10 19.97 -10.93 0.41
C SER A 10 19.79 -9.77 1.37
N LYS A 11 20.65 -9.66 2.40
CA LYS A 11 20.73 -8.47 3.29
C LYS A 11 20.80 -7.15 2.50
N LYS A 12 21.34 -7.20 1.28
CA LYS A 12 21.44 -6.08 0.35
C LYS A 12 20.07 -5.59 -0.14
N TRP A 13 19.08 -6.47 -0.31
CA TRP A 13 17.74 -6.07 -0.72
C TRP A 13 16.96 -5.40 0.42
N ASN A 14 17.06 -5.93 1.65
CA ASN A 14 16.49 -5.28 2.84
C ASN A 14 17.02 -3.86 3.04
N LEU A 15 18.28 -3.60 2.63
CA LEU A 15 18.87 -2.28 2.66
C LEU A 15 18.33 -1.37 1.54
N LEU A 16 18.21 -1.87 0.31
CA LEU A 16 17.68 -1.12 -0.83
C LEU A 16 16.19 -0.80 -0.69
N GLN A 17 15.39 -1.68 -0.08
CA GLN A 17 13.97 -1.44 0.18
C GLN A 17 13.73 -0.19 1.04
N ARG A 18 14.59 0.05 2.04
CA ARG A 18 14.51 1.27 2.88
C ARG A 18 14.72 2.56 2.09
N LEU A 19 15.31 2.49 0.90
CA LEU A 19 15.49 3.64 0.02
C LEU A 19 14.28 3.86 -0.88
N VAL A 20 13.44 2.85 -1.09
CA VAL A 20 12.20 2.98 -1.86
C VAL A 20 11.13 3.56 -0.95
N HIS A 21 10.50 4.64 -1.38
CA HIS A 21 9.37 5.23 -0.68
C HIS A 21 8.08 4.94 -1.45
N SER A 22 7.01 4.71 -0.70
CA SER A 22 5.64 4.68 -1.20
C SER A 22 4.99 6.01 -0.84
N GLU A 23 4.30 6.58 -1.80
CA GLU A 23 3.44 7.74 -1.62
C GLU A 23 2.00 7.27 -1.48
N ALA A 24 1.27 7.84 -0.53
CA ALA A 24 -0.08 7.44 -0.20
C ALA A 24 -0.89 8.61 0.34
N ILE A 25 -2.20 8.53 0.15
CA ILE A 25 -3.16 9.38 0.85
C ILE A 25 -3.58 8.64 2.12
N THR A 26 -3.40 9.26 3.28
CA THR A 26 -3.61 8.67 4.61
C THR A 26 -4.50 9.54 5.49
N TYR A 27 -5.03 8.95 6.56
CA TYR A 27 -5.83 9.63 7.58
C TYR A 27 -5.62 8.99 8.96
N THR A 28 -5.58 9.83 10.00
CA THR A 28 -5.37 9.43 11.40
C THR A 28 -6.65 9.43 12.22
N GLU A 29 -7.73 9.97 11.68
CA GLU A 29 -9.06 10.07 12.28
C GLU A 29 -10.13 10.01 11.19
N HIS A 30 -11.34 9.62 11.56
CA HIS A 30 -12.48 9.61 10.63
C HIS A 30 -13.10 11.00 10.52
N GLY A 31 -13.60 11.36 9.34
CA GLY A 31 -14.28 12.64 9.15
C GLY A 31 -14.53 12.96 7.68
N ASP A 32 -14.84 14.24 7.41
CA ASP A 32 -14.94 14.76 6.06
C ASP A 32 -13.61 14.53 5.31
N PRO A 33 -13.61 13.82 4.16
CA PRO A 33 -12.40 13.55 3.39
C PRO A 33 -11.54 14.78 3.11
N GLU A 34 -12.16 15.95 2.87
CA GLU A 34 -11.41 17.19 2.62
C GLU A 34 -10.61 17.65 3.84
N GLN A 35 -11.10 17.32 5.04
CA GLN A 35 -10.51 17.75 6.31
C GLN A 35 -9.49 16.76 6.84
N VAL A 36 -9.68 15.45 6.62
CA VAL A 36 -8.87 14.39 7.27
C VAL A 36 -7.81 13.77 6.39
N LEU A 37 -7.95 13.82 5.05
CA LEU A 37 -6.98 13.20 4.15
C LEU A 37 -5.69 14.02 4.06
N ARG A 38 -4.54 13.34 4.13
CA ARG A 38 -3.21 13.93 4.00
C ARG A 38 -2.36 13.10 3.04
N PHE A 39 -1.51 13.79 2.29
CA PHE A 39 -0.45 13.12 1.54
C PHE A 39 0.67 12.71 2.50
N SER A 40 1.18 11.50 2.32
CA SER A 40 2.31 10.96 3.09
C SER A 40 3.25 10.19 2.19
N SER A 41 4.54 10.24 2.51
CA SER A 41 5.58 9.42 1.89
C SER A 41 6.24 8.59 2.99
N THR A 42 6.27 7.27 2.83
CA THR A 42 6.83 6.35 3.82
C THR A 42 7.75 5.34 3.15
N PRO A 43 8.86 4.94 3.78
CA PRO A 43 9.69 3.88 3.24
C PRO A 43 8.87 2.59 3.10
N VAL A 44 9.11 1.88 2.01
CA VAL A 44 8.50 0.58 1.76
C VAL A 44 9.01 -0.41 2.81
N HIS A 45 8.10 -0.98 3.58
CA HIS A 45 8.44 -1.94 4.63
C HIS A 45 8.90 -3.28 4.05
N PRO A 46 9.73 -4.03 4.79
CA PRO A 46 10.05 -5.41 4.43
C PRO A 46 8.76 -6.24 4.32
N PHE A 47 8.61 -6.97 3.22
CA PHE A 47 7.48 -7.86 3.00
C PHE A 47 7.72 -9.22 3.65
N ALA A 48 6.65 -9.88 4.08
CA ALA A 48 6.69 -11.26 4.55
C ALA A 48 6.90 -12.23 3.37
N ASN A 49 7.20 -13.50 3.69
CA ASN A 49 7.11 -14.56 2.70
C ASN A 49 5.68 -14.63 2.17
N ASP A 50 5.53 -14.91 0.87
CA ASP A 50 4.24 -15.00 0.15
C ASP A 50 3.52 -13.67 -0.09
N GLU A 51 4.17 -12.53 0.18
CA GLU A 51 3.69 -11.20 -0.22
C GLU A 51 4.26 -10.77 -1.59
N VAL A 52 3.54 -9.87 -2.25
CA VAL A 52 3.96 -9.25 -3.51
C VAL A 52 4.00 -7.74 -3.39
N LEU A 53 5.04 -7.12 -3.98
CA LEU A 53 5.09 -5.67 -4.13
C LEU A 53 4.47 -5.26 -5.46
N VAL A 54 3.40 -4.48 -5.39
CA VAL A 54 2.71 -3.93 -6.55
C VAL A 54 3.02 -2.44 -6.69
N LYS A 55 3.48 -2.02 -7.87
CA LYS A 55 3.49 -0.61 -8.25
C LYS A 55 2.12 -0.27 -8.81
N VAL A 56 1.29 0.39 -7.99
CA VAL A 56 -0.06 0.83 -8.35
C VAL A 56 0.02 1.91 -9.42
N TYR A 57 -0.81 1.79 -10.46
CA TYR A 57 -0.91 2.78 -11.56
C TYR A 57 -2.22 3.56 -11.52
N ALA A 58 -3.30 2.92 -11.07
CA ALA A 58 -4.60 3.55 -10.94
C ALA A 58 -5.36 2.93 -9.76
N ALA A 59 -6.16 3.75 -9.09
CA ALA A 59 -7.12 3.34 -8.07
C ALA A 59 -8.40 4.16 -8.29
N PRO A 60 -9.59 3.54 -8.30
CA PRO A 60 -10.85 4.26 -8.38
C PRO A 60 -11.14 5.00 -7.07
N ILE A 61 -12.06 5.96 -7.12
CA ILE A 61 -12.68 6.55 -5.93
C ILE A 61 -14.14 6.09 -5.93
N ASN A 62 -14.45 5.15 -5.05
CA ASN A 62 -15.79 4.59 -4.89
C ASN A 62 -16.51 5.20 -3.67
N PRO A 63 -17.85 5.19 -3.62
CA PRO A 63 -18.60 5.63 -2.44
C PRO A 63 -18.21 4.89 -1.14
N SER A 64 -17.81 3.62 -1.23
CA SER A 64 -17.33 2.84 -0.08
C SER A 64 -16.02 3.37 0.49
N ASP A 65 -15.13 3.93 -0.34
CA ASP A 65 -13.88 4.55 0.11
C ASP A 65 -14.19 5.79 0.96
N ILE A 66 -15.10 6.63 0.46
CA ILE A 66 -15.58 7.83 1.17
C ILE A 66 -16.23 7.46 2.49
N ASN A 67 -17.13 6.46 2.49
CA ASN A 67 -17.78 5.98 3.70
C ASN A 67 -16.78 5.41 4.72
N THR A 68 -15.70 4.78 4.25
CA THR A 68 -14.65 4.25 5.12
C THR A 68 -13.88 5.39 5.79
N ILE A 69 -13.51 6.42 5.03
CA ILE A 69 -12.84 7.62 5.55
C ILE A 69 -13.74 8.35 6.57
N GLN A 70 -15.02 8.52 6.25
CA GLN A 70 -16.02 9.10 7.15
C GLN A 70 -16.33 8.24 8.38
N GLY A 71 -15.91 6.97 8.39
CA GLY A 71 -16.18 6.04 9.49
C GLY A 71 -17.61 5.51 9.53
N THR A 72 -18.35 5.63 8.43
CA THR A 72 -19.72 5.13 8.26
C THR A 72 -19.79 3.75 7.62
N TYR A 73 -18.69 3.28 7.02
CA TYR A 73 -18.60 1.92 6.49
C TYR A 73 -18.53 0.87 7.62
N PRO A 74 -19.15 -0.31 7.48
CA PRO A 74 -19.19 -1.30 8.57
C PRO A 74 -17.83 -1.83 9.00
N ILE A 75 -16.90 -1.95 8.05
CA ILE A 75 -15.53 -2.42 8.31
C ILE A 75 -14.64 -1.20 8.43
N LYS A 76 -14.03 -1.01 9.61
CA LYS A 76 -13.17 0.12 9.90
C LYS A 76 -11.70 -0.34 9.95
N PRO A 77 -10.82 0.19 9.08
CA PRO A 77 -9.40 -0.08 9.19
C PRO A 77 -8.84 0.52 10.49
N LYS A 78 -7.74 -0.06 10.98
CA LYS A 78 -7.01 0.53 12.11
C LYS A 78 -6.35 1.81 11.64
N LEU A 79 -6.48 2.87 12.44
CA LEU A 79 -5.85 4.16 12.19
C LEU A 79 -4.39 4.16 12.72
N PRO A 80 -3.44 4.84 12.06
CA PRO A 80 -3.60 5.53 10.76
C PRO A 80 -3.81 4.55 9.61
N ALA A 81 -4.61 4.96 8.63
CA ALA A 81 -4.97 4.12 7.47
C ALA A 81 -4.65 4.81 6.14
N VAL A 82 -4.43 4.00 5.10
CA VAL A 82 -4.33 4.44 3.70
C VAL A 82 -5.74 4.44 3.09
N ALA A 83 -6.06 5.48 2.32
CA ALA A 83 -7.34 5.61 1.63
C ALA A 83 -7.39 4.75 0.35
N GLY A 84 -8.59 4.25 0.02
CA GLY A 84 -8.85 3.41 -1.15
C GLY A 84 -8.78 1.91 -0.85
N ASN A 85 -9.73 1.15 -1.39
CA ASN A 85 -9.82 -0.30 -1.18
C ASN A 85 -9.38 -1.14 -2.39
N GLU A 86 -9.18 -0.51 -3.55
CA GLU A 86 -8.92 -1.18 -4.83
C GLU A 86 -7.83 -0.47 -5.61
N GLY A 87 -7.17 -1.20 -6.51
CA GLY A 87 -6.18 -0.63 -7.41
C GLY A 87 -5.70 -1.63 -8.46
N ALA A 88 -5.21 -1.09 -9.58
CA ALA A 88 -4.58 -1.85 -10.64
C ALA A 88 -3.12 -1.39 -10.80
N GLY A 89 -2.22 -2.35 -10.93
CA GLY A 89 -0.79 -2.08 -11.00
C GLY A 89 0.02 -3.26 -11.51
N LYS A 90 1.33 -3.05 -11.58
CA LYS A 90 2.28 -4.07 -12.00
C LYS A 90 2.96 -4.68 -10.79
N VAL A 91 3.02 -6.01 -10.75
CA VAL A 91 3.88 -6.72 -9.80
C VAL A 91 5.33 -6.34 -10.08
N SER A 92 5.93 -5.63 -9.14
CA SER A 92 7.33 -5.21 -9.19
C SER A 92 8.24 -6.26 -8.55
N MET A 93 7.74 -7.03 -7.59
CA MET A 93 8.47 -8.12 -6.95
C MET A 93 7.52 -9.19 -6.38
N ILE A 94 7.98 -10.44 -6.40
CA ILE A 94 7.34 -11.61 -5.78
C ILE A 94 8.33 -12.20 -4.78
N ILE A 95 7.86 -12.50 -3.57
CA ILE A 95 8.63 -13.24 -2.56
C ILE A 95 8.00 -14.62 -2.39
N THR A 96 8.69 -15.66 -2.88
CA THR A 96 8.31 -17.06 -2.66
C THR A 96 9.46 -17.78 -1.97
N LEU A 97 9.10 -18.72 -1.08
CA LEU A 97 10.02 -19.63 -0.38
C LEU A 97 10.86 -20.48 -1.35
#